data_AF-A0A836U7V2-F1
#
_entry.id   AF-A0A836U7V2-F1
#
_cell.length_a   1.000
_cell.length_b   1.000
_cell.length_c   1.000
_cell.angle_alpha   90.00
_cell.angle_beta   90.00
_cell.angle_gamma   90.00
#
_symmetry.space_group_name_H-M   'P 1'
#
loop_
_entity.id
_entity.type
_entity.pdbx_description
1 polymer ?
#
loop_
_entity_poly.entity_id
_entity_poly.type
_entity_poly.pdbx_seq_one_letter_code
_entity_poly.pdbx_strand_id
1 'polypeptide(L)' 'MSNNKTTTSLEKIGYIKTLPKNSDINEYESISVKNTNGESIVLYRFIETKTDFDDTSNFSSSLEVFNSFL' A
#
# COMPACT_ATOMS: atom_id res chain seq x y z
N MET A 1 14.93 -19.85 -6.75
CA MET A 1 14.22 -18.55 -6.90
C MET A 1 12.81 -18.73 -6.33
N SER A 2 12.59 -18.42 -5.06
CA SER A 2 11.25 -18.57 -4.45
C SER A 2 10.41 -17.35 -4.82
N ASN A 3 9.56 -17.52 -5.84
CA ASN A 3 8.61 -16.49 -6.27
C ASN A 3 7.48 -16.43 -5.23
N ASN A 4 7.65 -15.56 -4.23
CA ASN A 4 6.65 -15.29 -3.21
C ASN A 4 5.48 -14.52 -3.84
N LYS A 5 4.46 -15.25 -4.32
CA LYS A 5 3.27 -14.69 -4.99
C LYS A 5 2.61 -13.53 -4.21
N THR A 6 2.68 -13.58 -2.88
CA THR A 6 2.22 -12.53 -1.96
C THR A 6 2.99 -11.23 -2.08
N THR A 7 4.33 -11.26 -2.19
CA THR A 7 5.12 -10.02 -2.31
C THR A 7 4.88 -9.35 -3.65
N THR A 8 4.70 -10.12 -4.73
CA THR A 8 4.39 -9.58 -6.06
C THR A 8 3.03 -8.89 -6.11
N SER A 9 2.02 -9.40 -5.38
CA SER A 9 0.72 -8.73 -5.28
C SER A 9 0.80 -7.44 -4.48
N LEU A 10 1.62 -7.39 -3.41
CA LEU A 10 1.82 -6.19 -2.60
C LEU A 10 2.60 -5.11 -3.37
N GLU A 11 3.61 -5.51 -4.15
CA GLU A 11 4.34 -4.60 -5.05
C GLU A 11 3.41 -3.94 -6.08
N LYS A 12 2.42 -4.67 -6.60
CA LYS A 12 1.42 -4.13 -7.54
C LYS A 12 0.51 -3.05 -6.95
N ILE A 13 0.28 -3.07 -5.62
CA ILE A 13 -0.57 -2.07 -4.94
C ILE A 13 0.25 -0.95 -4.29
N GLY A 14 1.55 -0.86 -4.60
CA GLY A 14 2.40 0.26 -4.21
C GLY A 14 3.37 -0.01 -3.05
N TYR A 15 3.48 -1.25 -2.56
CA TYR A 15 4.50 -1.57 -1.57
C TYR A 15 5.89 -1.75 -2.19
N ILE A 16 6.91 -1.22 -1.52
CA ILE A 16 8.32 -1.33 -1.89
C ILE A 16 9.12 -1.99 -0.76
N LYS A 17 10.15 -2.74 -1.12
CA LYS A 17 11.02 -3.44 -0.17
C LYS A 17 12.06 -2.54 0.49
N THR A 18 12.39 -1.43 -0.17
CA THR A 18 13.43 -0.50 0.25
C THR A 18 12.95 0.91 0.02
N LEU A 19 13.11 1.77 1.03
CA LEU A 19 12.84 3.20 0.88
C LEU A 19 13.86 3.85 -0.06
N PRO A 20 13.44 4.82 -0.88
CA PRO A 20 14.37 5.66 -1.64
C PRO A 20 15.36 6.38 -0.72
N LYS A 21 16.52 6.74 -1.27
CA LYS A 21 17.52 7.50 -0.52
C LYS A 21 16.95 8.86 -0.14
N ASN A 22 17.16 9.25 1.12
CA ASN A 22 16.69 10.51 1.70
C ASN A 22 15.15 10.62 1.86
N SER A 23 14.41 9.50 1.77
CA SER A 23 12.99 9.48 2.12
C SER A 23 12.78 9.66 3.63
N ASP A 24 11.76 10.44 4.01
CA ASP A 24 11.29 10.49 5.39
C ASP A 24 10.40 9.26 5.66
N ILE A 25 10.77 8.45 6.66
CA ILE A 25 10.02 7.27 7.07
C ILE A 25 8.58 7.61 7.48
N ASN A 26 8.32 8.82 7.96
CA ASN A 26 7.00 9.25 8.41
C ASN A 26 6.02 9.46 7.24
N GLU A 27 6.53 9.57 6.00
CA GLU A 27 5.72 9.64 4.79
C GLU A 27 5.28 8.25 4.29
N TYR A 28 5.61 7.18 5.00
CA TYR A 28 5.33 5.80 4.58
C TYR A 28 4.59 5.02 5.66
N GLU A 29 3.60 4.24 5.26
CA GLU A 29 3.08 3.14 6.06
C GLU A 29 4.00 1.91 5.89
N SER A 30 4.02 1.02 6.88
CA SER A 30 4.81 -0.21 6.81
C SER A 30 4.04 -1.43 7.31
N ILE A 31 4.32 -2.58 6.69
CA ILE A 31 3.77 -3.88 7.07
C ILE A 31 4.88 -4.91 7.19
N SER A 32 4.70 -5.88 8.09
CA SER A 32 5.60 -7.02 8.24
C SER A 32 4.94 -8.27 7.66
N VAL A 33 5.60 -8.91 6.70
CA VAL A 33 5.10 -10.11 6.00
C VAL A 33 6.07 -11.25 6.24
N LYS A 34 5.56 -12.38 6.73
CA LYS A 34 6.35 -13.61 6.81
C LYS A 34 6.34 -14.31 5.45
N ASN A 35 7.54 -14.67 4.98
CA ASN A 35 7.68 -15.55 3.84
C ASN A 35 7.40 -17.01 4.24
N THR A 36 7.35 -17.90 3.25
CA THR A 36 7.12 -19.34 3.47
C THR A 36 8.22 -20.03 4.27
N ASN A 37 9.39 -19.40 4.38
CA ASN A 37 10.53 -19.90 5.16
C ASN A 37 10.48 -19.41 6.61
N GLY A 38 9.45 -18.64 6.99
CA GLY A 38 9.29 -18.08 8.33
C GLY A 38 10.06 -16.78 8.56
N GLU A 39 10.80 -16.28 7.57
CA GLU A 39 11.54 -15.02 7.66
C GLU A 39 10.57 -13.86 7.44
N SER A 40 10.66 -12.84 8.29
CA SER A 40 9.88 -11.61 8.14
C SER A 40 10.60 -10.62 7.25
N ILE A 41 9.88 -10.05 6.29
CA ILE A 41 10.31 -8.88 5.52
C ILE A 41 9.41 -7.69 5.85
N VAL A 42 9.98 -6.50 5.88
CA VAL A 42 9.23 -5.25 6.02
C VAL A 42 9.03 -4.65 4.63
N LEU A 43 7.81 -4.19 4.37
CA LEU A 43 7.45 -3.47 3.15
C LEU A 43 6.92 -2.10 3.53
N TYR A 44 7.13 -1.13 2.64
CA TYR A 44 6.77 0.27 2.83
C TYR A 44 5.85 0.73 1.71
N ARG A 45 4.90 1.60 1.97
CA ARG A 45 4.09 2.25 0.93
C ARG A 45 3.92 3.72 1.27
N PHE A 46 4.10 4.59 0.28
CA PHE A 46 3.97 6.02 0.48
C PHE A 46 2.53 6.35 0.90
N ILE A 47 2.39 7.16 1.94
CA ILE A 47 1.12 7.72 2.39
C ILE A 47 0.82 8.86 1.43
N GLU A 48 0.22 8.54 0.29
CA GLU A 48 -0.47 9.57 -0.46
C GLU A 48 -1.52 10.17 0.48
N THR A 49 -1.44 11.48 0.72
CA THR A 49 -2.56 12.25 1.25
C THR A 49 -3.69 12.13 0.24
N LYS A 50 -4.44 11.03 0.31
CA LYS A 50 -5.64 10.85 -0.47
C LYS A 50 -6.61 11.91 0.03
N THR A 51 -7.06 12.74 -0.89
CA THR A 51 -8.35 13.42 -0.81
C THR A 51 -9.34 12.44 -0.20
N ASP A 52 -9.98 12.81 0.90
CA ASP A 52 -10.83 11.93 1.71
C ASP A 52 -11.71 11.05 0.81
N PHE A 53 -11.29 9.79 0.62
CA PHE A 53 -12.16 8.77 0.02
C PHE A 53 -13.36 8.51 0.96
N ASP A 54 -13.15 8.82 2.23
CA ASP A 54 -14.09 8.68 3.32
C ASP A 54 -14.78 10.03 3.63
N ASP A 55 -15.23 10.73 2.58
CA ASP A 55 -16.24 11.76 2.75
C ASP A 55 -17.56 11.10 3.22
N THR A 56 -17.59 10.75 4.50
CA THR A 56 -18.74 10.16 5.20
C THR A 56 -19.93 11.12 5.28
N SER A 57 -19.76 12.36 4.82
CA SER A 57 -20.83 13.36 4.80
C SER A 57 -21.74 13.23 3.57
N ASN A 58 -21.27 12.61 2.47
CA ASN A 58 -22.03 12.55 1.21
C ASN A 58 -21.84 11.23 0.44
N PHE A 59 -22.83 10.34 0.56
CA PHE A 59 -22.89 9.05 -0.15
C PHE A 59 -22.70 9.16 -1.67
N SER A 60 -23.15 10.25 -2.30
CA SER A 60 -23.03 10.43 -3.75
C SER A 60 -21.57 10.62 -4.18
N SER A 61 -20.79 11.35 -3.40
CA SER A 61 -19.36 11.58 -3.67
C SER A 61 -18.56 10.30 -3.51
N SER A 62 -18.85 9.49 -2.48
CA SER A 62 -18.23 8.17 -2.31
C SER A 62 -18.57 7.21 -3.45
N LEU A 63 -19.81 7.27 -3.98
CA LEU A 63 -20.26 6.43 -5.10
C LEU A 63 -19.60 6.82 -6.44
N GLU A 64 -19.43 8.11 -6.72
CA GLU A 64 -18.73 8.58 -7.92
C GLU A 64 -17.28 8.10 -7.96
N VAL A 65 -16.56 8.24 -6.83
CA VAL A 65 -15.18 7.78 -6.73
C VAL A 65 -15.12 6.26 -6.93
N PHE A 66 -15.99 5.47 -6.28
CA PHE A 66 -16.05 4.01 -6.48
C PHE A 66 -16.25 3.64 -7.97
N ASN A 67 -17.20 4.29 -8.65
CA ASN A 67 -17.48 4.02 -10.06
C ASN A 67 -16.32 4.41 -10.99
N SER A 68 -15.46 5.35 -10.61
CA SER A 68 -14.30 5.73 -11.45
C SER A 68 -13.22 4.64 -11.58
N PHE A 69 -13.28 3.61 -10.74
CA PHE A 69 -12.34 2.47 -10.74
C PHE A 69 -12.94 1.19 -11.35
N LEU A 70 -14.15 1.27 -11.94
CA LEU A 70 -14.82 0.19 -12.69
C LEU A 70 -14.69 0.43 -14.21
#